data_AF-A0A1Z8X3H2-F1
#
_entry.id   AF-A0A1Z8X3H2-F1
#
_cell.length_a   1.000
_cell.length_b   1.000
_cell.length_c   1.000
_cell.angle_alpha   90.00
_cell.angle_beta   90.00
_cell.angle_gamma   90.00
#
_symmetry.space_group_name_H-M   'P 1'
#
loop_
_entity.id
_entity.type
_entity.pdbx_description
1 polymer ?
#
loop_
_entity_poly.entity_id
_entity_poly.type
_entity_poly.pdbx_seq_one_letter_code
_entity_poly.pdbx_strand_id
1 'polypeptide(L)'
;MTKSVYDWLDEYGDSHQNYYNEVIHWICVPLIIFSVLCLLWIIPTPKLFEHFYVTINWCILFITISLIYYLLLSVKLAIAISAFAFFLTYLIYLIEQSDLSLYLVSIGMFVVGWIGQFIGHLIEGKRPSFAQDLQFLMIGPIWLIASLYRRLNISF
;
A
#
# COMPACT_ATOMS: atom_id res chain seq x y z
N MET A 1 -6.64 18.18 18.10
CA MET A 1 -6.12 18.54 16.77
C MET A 1 -5.94 17.24 15.99
N THR A 2 -6.40 17.18 14.75
CA THR A 2 -6.14 16.04 13.86
C THR A 2 -4.65 16.03 13.50
N LYS A 3 -3.98 14.86 13.62
CA LYS A 3 -2.57 14.69 13.23
C LYS A 3 -2.37 15.15 11.78
N SER A 4 -1.33 15.96 11.54
CA SER A 4 -0.91 16.34 10.21
C SER A 4 -0.24 15.17 9.48
N VAL A 5 -0.01 15.32 8.17
CA VAL A 5 0.77 14.33 7.41
C VAL A 5 2.19 14.17 7.96
N TYR A 6 2.80 15.26 8.44
CA TYR A 6 4.15 15.23 9.01
C TYR A 6 4.17 14.45 10.33
N ASP A 7 3.19 14.67 11.21
CA ASP A 7 3.07 13.93 12.48
C ASP A 7 2.96 12.41 12.22
N TRP A 8 2.13 12.01 11.24
CA TRP A 8 1.99 10.60 10.87
C TRP A 8 3.28 10.00 10.32
N LEU A 9 3.99 10.75 9.46
CA LEU A 9 5.21 10.29 8.82
C LEU A 9 6.36 10.16 9.83
N ASP A 10 6.47 11.10 10.76
CA ASP A 10 7.52 11.10 11.78
C ASP A 10 7.28 9.96 12.78
N GLU A 11 6.05 9.77 13.26
CA GLU A 11 5.69 8.67 14.18
C GLU A 11 5.86 7.28 13.53
N TYR A 12 5.51 7.14 12.25
CA TYR A 12 5.80 5.89 11.52
C TYR A 12 7.32 5.68 11.39
N GLY A 13 8.06 6.75 11.06
CA GLY A 13 9.51 6.76 10.92
C GLY A 13 10.27 6.36 12.19
N ASP A 14 9.72 6.60 13.38
CA ASP A 14 10.35 6.20 14.64
C ASP A 14 10.67 4.70 14.70
N SER A 15 9.87 3.87 14.02
CA SER A 15 10.07 2.41 13.94
C SER A 15 10.86 1.93 12.71
N HIS A 16 11.49 2.84 11.97
CA HIS A 16 12.20 2.59 10.73
C HIS A 16 13.51 3.41 10.63
N GLN A 17 14.37 3.29 11.63
CA GLN A 17 15.66 3.99 11.68
C GLN A 17 16.82 3.14 11.13
N ASN A 18 16.68 1.81 11.14
CA ASN A 18 17.69 0.92 10.59
C ASN A 18 17.62 0.87 9.06
N TYR A 19 18.74 1.11 8.39
CA TYR A 19 18.84 1.07 6.91
C TYR A 19 18.31 -0.23 6.29
N TYR A 20 18.65 -1.38 6.86
CA TYR A 20 18.20 -2.67 6.32
C TYR A 20 16.69 -2.86 6.50
N ASN A 21 16.14 -2.42 7.64
CA ASN A 21 14.69 -2.45 7.85
C ASN A 21 13.96 -1.55 6.84
N GLU A 22 14.44 -0.33 6.61
CA GLU A 22 13.89 0.58 5.60
C GLU A 22 13.94 -0.05 4.21
N VAL A 23 15.08 -0.62 3.78
CA VAL A 23 15.22 -1.26 2.46
C VAL A 23 14.27 -2.45 2.30
N ILE A 24 14.11 -3.27 3.33
CA ILE A 24 13.15 -4.39 3.32
C ILE A 24 11.72 -3.85 3.14
N HIS A 25 11.37 -2.75 3.82
CA HIS A 25 10.06 -2.11 3.69
C HIS A 25 9.81 -1.57 2.28
N TRP A 26 10.82 -0.97 1.64
CA TRP A 26 10.74 -0.51 0.25
C TRP A 26 10.35 -1.61 -0.74
N ILE A 27 10.64 -2.88 -0.42
CA ILE A 27 10.27 -4.04 -1.25
C ILE A 27 8.94 -4.65 -0.77
N CYS A 28 8.82 -4.88 0.53
CA CYS A 28 7.71 -5.66 1.09
C CYS A 28 6.39 -4.88 1.12
N VAL A 29 6.41 -3.56 1.36
CA VAL A 29 5.18 -2.74 1.35
C VAL A 29 4.50 -2.78 -0.02
N PRO A 30 5.18 -2.50 -1.17
CA PRO A 30 4.60 -2.69 -2.49
C PRO A 30 4.02 -4.09 -2.74
N LEU A 31 4.72 -5.15 -2.33
CA LEU A 31 4.27 -6.53 -2.50
C LEU A 31 2.99 -6.81 -1.71
N ILE A 32 2.93 -6.36 -0.45
CA ILE A 32 1.74 -6.53 0.40
C ILE A 32 0.56 -5.74 -0.20
N ILE A 33 0.75 -4.49 -0.61
CA ILE A 33 -0.32 -3.70 -1.25
C ILE A 33 -0.82 -4.43 -2.50
N PHE A 34 0.08 -4.84 -3.39
CA PHE A 34 -0.29 -5.54 -4.61
C PHE A 34 -1.08 -6.82 -4.31
N SER A 35 -0.63 -7.63 -3.35
CA SER A 35 -1.31 -8.86 -2.94
C SER A 35 -2.72 -8.61 -2.39
N VAL A 36 -2.90 -7.57 -1.57
CA VAL A 36 -4.21 -7.18 -1.03
C VAL A 36 -5.14 -6.72 -2.16
N LEU A 37 -4.63 -5.90 -3.09
CA LEU A 37 -5.41 -5.45 -4.25
C LEU A 37 -5.82 -6.63 -5.16
N CYS A 38 -4.94 -7.62 -5.36
CA CYS A 38 -5.28 -8.85 -6.08
C CYS A 38 -6.39 -9.63 -5.37
N LEU A 39 -6.27 -9.82 -4.04
CA LEU A 39 -7.28 -10.52 -3.26
C LEU A 39 -8.63 -9.82 -3.32
N LEU A 40 -8.65 -8.49 -3.24
CA LEU A 40 -9.87 -7.70 -3.41
C LEU A 40 -10.44 -7.78 -4.83
N TRP A 41 -9.58 -7.90 -5.84
CA TRP A 41 -9.99 -8.00 -7.24
C TRP A 41 -10.78 -9.28 -7.52
N ILE A 42 -10.35 -10.41 -6.94
CA ILE A 42 -10.97 -11.72 -7.17
C ILE A 42 -12.24 -11.98 -6.36
N ILE A 43 -12.57 -11.14 -5.38
CA ILE A 43 -13.78 -11.32 -4.57
C ILE A 43 -15.01 -11.12 -5.48
N PRO A 44 -15.95 -12.08 -5.53
CA PRO A 44 -17.19 -11.92 -6.28
C PRO A 44 -17.93 -10.64 -5.91
N THR A 45 -18.36 -9.90 -6.92
CA THR A 45 -19.09 -8.65 -6.74
C THR A 45 -20.59 -8.90 -6.64
N PRO A 46 -21.33 -8.11 -5.85
CA PRO A 46 -22.79 -8.20 -5.81
C PRO A 46 -23.37 -7.71 -7.15
N LYS A 47 -24.51 -8.29 -7.57
CA LYS A 47 -25.22 -7.91 -8.82
C LYS A 47 -25.52 -6.41 -8.93
N LEU A 48 -25.62 -5.69 -7.80
CA LEU A 48 -25.76 -4.24 -7.79
C LEU A 48 -24.63 -3.54 -8.58
N PHE A 49 -23.40 -4.08 -8.55
CA PHE A 49 -22.25 -3.49 -9.23
C PHE A 49 -22.35 -3.59 -10.76
N GLU A 50 -23.12 -4.54 -11.29
CA GLU A 50 -23.36 -4.69 -12.73
C GLU A 50 -24.21 -3.57 -13.33
N HIS A 51 -24.88 -2.76 -12.49
CA HIS A 51 -25.75 -1.67 -12.93
C HIS A 51 -25.00 -0.35 -13.21
N PHE A 52 -23.69 -0.31 -12.95
CA PHE A 52 -22.87 0.87 -13.20
C PHE A 52 -22.16 0.77 -14.55
N TYR A 53 -22.01 1.89 -15.25
CA TYR A 53 -21.27 1.96 -16.52
C TYR A 53 -19.76 1.72 -16.36
N VAL A 54 -19.24 1.89 -15.14
CA VAL A 54 -17.84 1.64 -14.79
C VAL A 54 -17.78 0.30 -14.08
N THR A 55 -16.81 -0.55 -14.43
CA THR A 55 -16.54 -1.79 -13.69
C THR A 55 -16.14 -1.45 -12.26
N ILE A 56 -17.07 -1.67 -11.32
CA ILE A 56 -16.81 -1.54 -9.89
C ILE A 56 -16.55 -2.92 -9.33
N ASN A 57 -15.44 -3.07 -8.61
CA ASN A 57 -15.17 -4.22 -7.75
C ASN A 57 -14.61 -3.74 -6.40
N TRP A 58 -14.38 -4.67 -5.48
CA TRP A 58 -13.89 -4.34 -4.14
C TRP A 58 -12.50 -3.69 -4.15
N CYS A 59 -11.64 -4.04 -5.12
CA CYS A 59 -10.33 -3.42 -5.32
C CYS A 59 -10.45 -1.94 -5.69
N ILE A 60 -11.27 -1.61 -6.70
CA ILE A 60 -11.49 -0.22 -7.13
C ILE A 60 -12.14 0.61 -6.02
N LEU A 61 -13.10 0.03 -5.27
CA LEU A 61 -13.72 0.70 -4.13
C LEU A 61 -12.69 1.01 -3.03
N PHE A 62 -11.85 0.04 -2.68
CA PHE A 62 -10.79 0.23 -1.68
C PHE A 62 -9.76 1.28 -2.12
N ILE A 63 -9.32 1.26 -3.38
CA ILE A 63 -8.42 2.28 -3.93
C ILE A 63 -9.07 3.66 -3.84
N THR A 64 -10.34 3.79 -4.23
CA THR A 64 -11.06 5.06 -4.22
C THR A 64 -11.12 5.65 -2.80
N ILE A 65 -11.49 4.85 -1.81
CA ILE A 65 -11.54 5.28 -0.40
C ILE A 65 -10.14 5.67 0.09
N SER A 66 -9.12 4.88 -0.26
CA SER A 66 -7.72 5.14 0.09
C SER A 66 -7.22 6.46 -0.50
N LEU A 67 -7.55 6.74 -1.77
CA LEU A 67 -7.17 7.99 -2.44
C LEU A 67 -7.87 9.20 -1.83
N ILE A 68 -9.14 9.08 -1.42
CA ILE A 68 -9.82 10.14 -0.66
C ILE A 68 -9.06 10.40 0.64
N TYR A 69 -8.71 9.35 1.38
CA TYR A 69 -7.92 9.47 2.61
C TYR A 69 -6.57 10.17 2.36
N TYR A 70 -5.84 9.80 1.30
CA TYR A 70 -4.56 10.43 0.98
C TYR A 70 -4.69 11.87 0.48
N LEU A 71 -5.76 12.20 -0.24
CA LEU A 71 -6.05 13.58 -0.65
C LEU A 71 -6.28 14.48 0.57
N LEU A 72 -6.90 13.95 1.62
CA LEU A 72 -7.07 14.67 2.89
C LEU A 72 -5.75 14.89 3.65
N LEU A 73 -4.72 14.08 3.39
CA LEU A 73 -3.39 14.21 4.01
C LEU A 73 -2.44 15.11 3.21
N SER A 74 -2.28 14.86 1.91
CA SER A 74 -1.47 15.68 0.99
C SER A 74 -1.83 15.35 -0.45
N VAL A 75 -2.23 16.38 -1.21
CA VAL A 75 -2.55 16.26 -2.64
C VAL A 75 -1.38 15.71 -3.45
N LYS A 76 -0.15 16.13 -3.13
CA LYS A 76 1.05 15.73 -3.89
C LYS A 76 1.45 14.28 -3.64
N LEU A 77 1.28 13.78 -2.41
CA LEU A 77 1.45 12.35 -2.13
C LEU A 77 0.32 11.53 -2.76
N ALA A 78 -0.92 12.02 -2.71
CA ALA A 78 -2.07 11.35 -3.31
C ALA A 78 -1.92 11.18 -4.83
N ILE A 79 -1.34 12.15 -5.54
CA ILE A 79 -1.03 12.02 -6.99
C ILE A 79 -0.07 10.85 -7.23
N ALA A 80 1.03 10.76 -6.48
CA ALA A 80 1.98 9.65 -6.63
C ALA A 80 1.36 8.29 -6.29
N ILE A 81 0.57 8.22 -5.21
CA ILE A 81 -0.16 6.99 -4.86
C ILE A 81 -1.19 6.65 -5.94
N SER A 82 -1.82 7.63 -6.58
CA SER A 82 -2.77 7.39 -7.69
C SER A 82 -2.06 6.76 -8.89
N ALA A 83 -0.88 7.28 -9.27
CA ALA A 83 -0.07 6.71 -10.34
C ALA A 83 0.40 5.29 -9.99
N PHE A 84 0.82 5.07 -8.74
CA PHE A 84 1.24 3.74 -8.27
C PHE A 84 0.07 2.75 -8.25
N ALA A 85 -1.11 3.15 -7.75
CA ALA A 85 -2.32 2.33 -7.75
C ALA A 85 -2.75 1.96 -9.18
N PHE A 86 -2.69 2.91 -10.13
CA PHE A 86 -2.95 2.64 -11.54
C PHE A 86 -1.97 1.61 -12.13
N PHE A 87 -0.69 1.73 -11.80
CA PHE A 87 0.32 0.76 -12.22
C PHE A 87 0.02 -0.64 -11.65
N LEU A 88 -0.30 -0.74 -10.35
CA LEU A 88 -0.63 -2.02 -9.73
C LEU A 88 -1.90 -2.65 -10.31
N THR A 89 -2.96 -1.88 -10.53
CA THR A 89 -4.19 -2.41 -11.14
C THR A 89 -3.97 -2.84 -12.59
N TYR A 90 -3.12 -2.14 -13.33
CA TYR A 90 -2.72 -2.58 -14.66
C TYR A 90 -1.97 -3.92 -14.62
N LEU A 91 -1.06 -4.12 -13.67
CA LEU A 91 -0.40 -5.42 -13.46
C LEU A 91 -1.39 -6.52 -13.10
N ILE A 92 -2.38 -6.24 -12.23
CA ILE A 92 -3.43 -7.20 -11.88
C ILE A 92 -4.20 -7.62 -13.13
N TYR A 93 -4.60 -6.66 -13.96
CA TYR A 93 -5.27 -6.93 -15.23
C TYR A 93 -4.42 -7.81 -16.15
N LEU A 94 -3.12 -7.53 -16.30
CA LEU A 94 -2.24 -8.37 -17.11
C LEU A 94 -2.13 -9.81 -16.61
N ILE A 95 -2.08 -10.02 -15.29
CA ILE A 95 -2.04 -11.37 -14.70
C ILE A 95 -3.38 -12.09 -14.90
N GLU A 96 -4.50 -11.39 -14.74
CA GLU A 96 -5.84 -11.94 -14.98
C GLU A 96 -6.03 -12.41 -16.43
N GLN A 97 -5.39 -11.75 -17.40
CA GLN A 97 -5.40 -12.17 -18.81
C GLN A 97 -4.39 -13.29 -19.15
N SER A 98 -3.61 -13.75 -18.17
CA SER A 98 -2.60 -14.80 -18.33
C SER A 98 -3.07 -16.15 -17.77
N ASP A 99 -2.28 -17.21 -17.98
CA ASP A 99 -2.54 -18.52 -17.38
C ASP A 99 -2.17 -18.61 -15.88
N LEU A 100 -1.63 -17.54 -15.29
CA LEU A 100 -1.24 -17.51 -13.89
C LEU A 100 -2.46 -17.36 -12.97
N SER A 101 -2.48 -18.13 -11.89
CA SER A 101 -3.51 -17.97 -10.85
C SER A 101 -3.27 -16.71 -10.02
N LEU A 102 -4.12 -15.69 -10.21
CA LEU A 102 -4.07 -14.45 -9.42
C LEU A 102 -4.19 -14.72 -7.91
N TYR A 103 -4.96 -15.74 -7.52
CA TYR A 103 -5.03 -16.20 -6.13
C TYR A 103 -3.68 -16.71 -5.61
N LEU A 104 -3.01 -17.62 -6.33
CA LEU A 104 -1.72 -18.15 -5.88
C LEU A 104 -0.62 -17.07 -5.88
N VAL A 105 -0.60 -16.20 -6.90
CA VAL A 105 0.33 -15.06 -6.96
C VAL A 105 0.12 -14.14 -5.74
N SER A 106 -1.13 -13.79 -5.45
CA SER A 106 -1.45 -12.90 -4.33
C SER A 106 -1.08 -13.50 -2.97
N ILE A 107 -1.44 -14.75 -2.70
CA ILE A 107 -1.06 -15.41 -1.44
C ILE A 107 0.47 -15.55 -1.32
N GLY A 108 1.16 -15.91 -2.40
CA GLY A 108 2.62 -16.00 -2.41
C GLY A 108 3.29 -14.66 -2.06
N MET A 109 2.88 -13.58 -2.72
CA MET A 109 3.42 -12.24 -2.45
C MET A 109 3.05 -11.73 -1.05
N PHE A 110 1.84 -12.02 -0.57
CA PHE A 110 1.40 -11.66 0.78
C PHE A 110 2.29 -12.31 1.84
N VAL A 111 2.50 -13.63 1.73
CA VAL A 111 3.33 -14.39 2.67
C VAL A 111 4.78 -13.91 2.64
N VAL A 112 5.38 -13.79 1.44
CA VAL A 112 6.76 -13.34 1.29
C VAL A 112 6.94 -11.92 1.83
N GLY A 113 6.02 -11.01 1.50
CA GLY A 113 6.06 -9.63 1.96
C GLY A 113 5.98 -9.52 3.49
N TRP A 114 5.09 -10.27 4.12
CA TRP A 114 4.95 -10.25 5.58
C TRP A 114 6.12 -10.89 6.30
N ILE A 115 6.64 -12.02 5.80
CA ILE A 115 7.87 -12.62 6.34
C ILE A 115 9.01 -11.60 6.29
N GLY A 116 9.18 -10.94 5.14
CA GLY A 116 10.17 -9.88 4.98
C GLY A 116 9.99 -8.75 5.98
N GLN A 117 8.78 -8.21 6.12
CA GLN A 117 8.48 -7.15 7.09
C GLN A 117 8.80 -7.55 8.53
N PHE A 118 8.46 -8.78 8.95
CA PHE A 118 8.80 -9.25 10.29
C PHE A 118 10.30 -9.40 10.50
N ILE A 119 11.04 -9.84 9.48
CA ILE A 119 12.51 -9.87 9.52
C ILE A 119 13.07 -8.44 9.66
N GLY A 120 12.55 -7.48 8.90
CA GLY A 120 12.93 -6.07 9.01
C GLY A 120 12.74 -5.52 10.42
N HIS A 121 11.58 -5.76 11.02
CA HIS A 121 11.30 -5.33 12.40
C HIS A 121 12.12 -6.08 13.45
N LEU A 122 12.48 -7.34 13.22
CA LEU A 122 13.44 -8.05 14.08
C LEU A 122 14.80 -7.35 14.07
N ILE A 123 15.28 -6.92 12.89
CA ILE A 123 16.54 -6.18 12.74
C ILE A 123 16.46 -4.80 13.40
N GLU A 124 15.31 -4.12 13.28
CA GLU A 124 15.06 -2.84 13.95
C GLU A 124 15.04 -2.97 15.49
N GLY A 125 14.60 -4.11 16.01
CA GLY A 125 14.38 -4.31 17.45
C GLY A 125 13.12 -3.62 17.99
N LYS A 126 12.26 -3.10 17.09
CA LYS A 126 10.98 -2.49 17.41
C LYS A 126 9.83 -3.32 16.86
N ARG A 127 8.70 -3.33 17.57
CA ARG A 127 7.49 -4.01 17.10
C ARG A 127 6.94 -3.32 15.83
N PRO A 128 6.27 -4.06 14.94
CA PRO A 128 5.64 -3.47 13.78
C PRO A 128 4.62 -2.38 14.15
N SER A 129 4.64 -1.25 13.44
CA SER A 129 3.81 -0.08 13.78
C SER A 129 2.33 -0.39 13.70
N PHE A 130 1.89 -1.22 12.74
CA PHE A 130 0.48 -1.62 12.61
C PHE A 130 -0.05 -2.41 13.82
N ALA A 131 0.84 -3.01 14.62
CA ALA A 131 0.44 -3.69 15.86
C ALA A 131 0.02 -2.69 16.95
N GLN A 132 0.40 -1.42 16.79
CA GLN A 132 0.01 -0.32 17.67
C GLN A 132 -1.27 0.35 17.15
N ASP A 133 -1.32 0.63 15.84
CA ASP A 133 -2.48 1.22 15.17
C ASP A 133 -2.58 0.73 13.74
N LEU A 134 -3.73 0.14 13.37
CA LEU A 134 -3.99 -0.38 12.03
C LEU A 134 -3.89 0.72 10.95
N GLN A 135 -4.09 1.98 11.32
CA GLN A 135 -3.92 3.12 10.42
C GLN A 135 -2.50 3.21 9.83
N PHE A 136 -1.47 2.69 10.53
CA PHE A 136 -0.10 2.67 10.00
C PHE A 136 0.07 1.80 8.74
N LEU A 137 -0.86 0.88 8.45
CA LEU A 137 -0.88 0.19 7.15
C LEU A 137 -1.14 1.18 5.99
N MET A 138 -1.94 2.21 6.23
CA MET A 138 -2.19 3.27 5.26
C MET A 138 -1.04 4.28 5.20
N ILE A 139 -0.28 4.45 6.29
CA ILE A 139 0.85 5.40 6.35
C ILE A 139 2.11 4.86 5.67
N GLY A 140 2.39 3.55 5.77
CA GLY A 140 3.58 2.94 5.14
C GLY A 140 3.78 3.28 3.65
N PRO A 141 2.75 3.17 2.78
CA PRO A 141 2.86 3.53 1.36
C PRO A 141 3.29 5.00 1.14
N ILE A 142 2.66 5.95 1.84
CA ILE A 142 2.98 7.37 1.69
C ILE A 142 4.30 7.73 2.35
N TRP A 143 4.75 6.99 3.35
CA TRP A 143 6.06 7.17 3.97
C TRP A 143 7.20 6.85 3.00
N LEU A 144 7.06 5.79 2.20
CA LEU A 144 8.01 5.48 1.14
C LEU A 144 8.04 6.60 0.09
N ILE A 145 6.88 7.02 -0.41
CA ILE A 145 6.82 8.13 -1.40
C ILE A 145 7.41 9.43 -0.82
N ALA A 146 7.10 9.75 0.43
CA ALA A 146 7.68 10.90 1.13
C ALA A 146 9.21 10.81 1.23
N SER A 147 9.76 9.64 1.55
CA SER A 147 11.21 9.38 1.57
C SER A 147 11.82 9.60 0.16
N LEU A 148 11.18 9.10 -0.90
CA LEU A 148 11.60 9.37 -2.28
C LEU A 148 11.55 10.85 -2.63
N TYR A 149 10.47 11.55 -2.30
CA TYR A 149 10.33 12.98 -2.54
C TYR A 149 11.42 13.78 -1.81
N ARG A 150 11.72 13.46 -0.56
CA ARG A 150 12.83 14.08 0.19
C ARG A 150 14.19 13.85 -0.50
N ARG A 151 14.45 12.63 -0.98
CA ARG A 151 15.68 12.31 -1.74
C ARG A 151 15.78 13.06 -3.08
N LEU A 152 14.64 13.38 -3.70
CA LEU A 152 14.54 14.14 -4.95
C LEU A 152 14.38 15.65 -4.76
N ASN A 153 14.40 16.16 -3.52
CA ASN A 153 14.12 17.56 -3.18
C ASN A 153 12.74 18.08 -3.66
N ILE A 154 11.73 17.21 -3.65
CA ILE A 154 10.34 17.54 -3.98
C ILE A 154 9.57 17.80 -2.67
N SER A 155 8.91 18.96 -2.55
CA SER A 155 8.05 19.28 -1.41
C SER A 155 6.64 18.68 -1.58
N PHE A 156 5.97 18.33 -0.48
CA PHE A 156 4.63 17.73 -0.48
C PHE A 156 3.76 18.12 0.71
#